data_AF-A0A0D1XI89-F1
#
_entry.id   AF-A0A0D1XI89-F1
#
_cell.length_a   1.000
_cell.length_b   1.000
_cell.length_c   1.000
_cell.angle_alpha   90.00
_cell.angle_beta   90.00
_cell.angle_gamma   90.00
#
_symmetry.space_group_name_H-M   'P 1'
#
loop_
_entity.id
_entity.type
_entity.pdbx_description
1 polymer ?
#
loop_
_entity_poly.entity_id
_entity_poly.type
_entity_poly.pdbx_seq_one_letter_code
_entity_poly.pdbx_strand_id
1 'polypeptide(L)'
;MQQALVLARPLLRVALPGTLPRIQHLRSQSVPKRSFLTSPSLAAVYRRPVGKIQVVTIDDKIQQSFKLDEKIETRFVREKKDNKLSEPIDLYELLRQIDRTDNHVLQLSKPGESEAIVQVVQRKDLIKRLNNKETAERQVKQAQKEKKPKQIELNWAISGNDLQLKMKQLEEFLRKGKKVELLLAPKRHQRKATPEEADALLKALREKLSEVGAAETAPMDGAILRQATMTVKIP
;
A
#
# COMPACT_ATOMS: atom_id res chain seq x y z
N MET A 1 -15.30 -17.95 -66.05
CA MET A 1 -13.86 -17.77 -66.34
C MET A 1 -13.71 -16.71 -67.41
N GLN A 2 -13.39 -15.47 -67.03
CA GLN A 2 -12.60 -14.51 -67.82
C GLN A 2 -12.50 -13.22 -66.99
N GLN A 3 -11.28 -12.92 -66.54
CA GLN A 3 -10.92 -11.75 -65.75
C GLN A 3 -10.56 -10.59 -66.68
N ALA A 4 -11.05 -9.40 -66.36
CA ALA A 4 -10.72 -8.17 -67.06
C ALA A 4 -9.52 -7.48 -66.38
N LEU A 5 -8.48 -7.22 -67.18
CA LEU A 5 -7.28 -6.45 -66.84
C LEU A 5 -7.59 -4.95 -66.89
N VAL A 6 -7.25 -4.21 -65.84
CA VAL A 6 -7.24 -2.73 -65.86
C VAL A 6 -5.80 -2.25 -65.62
N LEU A 7 -5.26 -1.61 -66.66
CA LEU A 7 -3.95 -0.97 -66.70
C LEU A 7 -4.01 0.40 -66.02
N ALA A 8 -3.15 0.62 -65.02
CA ALA A 8 -2.91 1.93 -64.42
C ALA A 8 -1.84 2.70 -65.21
N ARG A 9 -2.15 3.94 -65.62
CA ARG A 9 -1.20 4.90 -66.20
C ARG A 9 -0.99 6.09 -65.24
N PRO A 10 0.25 6.51 -64.96
CA PRO A 10 0.52 7.68 -64.12
C PRO A 10 0.46 8.97 -64.96
N LEU A 11 -0.20 10.00 -64.43
CA LEU A 11 -0.22 11.33 -65.04
C LEU A 11 0.97 12.17 -64.55
N LEU A 12 1.74 12.63 -65.52
CA LEU A 12 2.87 13.56 -65.41
C LEU A 12 2.38 14.96 -64.98
N ARG A 13 3.17 15.59 -64.11
CA ARG A 13 3.03 16.99 -63.68
C ARG A 13 3.21 17.95 -64.86
N VAL A 14 2.25 18.84 -65.04
CA VAL A 14 2.35 20.04 -65.88
C VAL A 14 2.91 21.18 -65.04
N ALA A 15 3.94 21.85 -65.56
CA ALA A 15 4.52 23.08 -65.03
C ALA A 15 3.97 24.29 -65.79
N LEU A 16 3.70 25.38 -65.07
CA LEU A 16 3.44 26.71 -65.65
C LEU A 16 4.38 27.76 -65.03
N PRO A 17 4.80 28.78 -65.79
CA PRO A 17 5.86 29.71 -65.43
C PRO A 17 5.31 30.96 -64.72
N GLY A 18 6.06 31.50 -63.76
CA GLY A 18 5.70 32.71 -63.03
C GLY A 18 6.92 33.51 -62.60
N THR A 19 7.37 34.39 -63.50
CA THR A 19 7.97 35.72 -63.26
C THR A 19 8.71 36.00 -61.95
N LEU A 20 10.04 36.19 -62.08
CA LEU A 20 10.90 36.90 -61.13
C LEU A 20 10.61 38.41 -61.15
N PRO A 21 10.84 39.11 -60.02
CA PRO A 21 11.81 40.20 -60.10
C PRO A 21 12.87 40.17 -58.98
N ARG A 22 14.11 40.23 -59.48
CA ARG A 22 15.36 40.78 -58.96
C ARG A 22 15.24 41.83 -57.84
N ILE A 23 15.82 41.55 -56.67
CA ILE A 23 16.40 42.58 -55.77
C ILE A 23 17.72 42.07 -55.15
N GLN A 24 18.80 42.70 -55.63
CA GLN A 24 20.03 43.19 -55.00
C GLN A 24 20.73 42.41 -53.87
N HIS A 25 22.03 42.20 -54.12
CA HIS A 25 23.05 41.67 -53.22
C HIS A 25 23.16 42.42 -51.89
N LEU A 26 23.14 41.68 -50.77
CA LEU A 26 23.89 42.04 -49.57
C LEU A 26 24.35 40.77 -48.83
N ARG A 27 25.67 40.63 -48.76
CA ARG A 27 26.46 40.11 -47.63
C ARG A 27 26.17 38.67 -47.16
N SER A 28 27.04 37.77 -47.61
CA SER A 28 27.45 36.55 -46.92
C SER A 28 27.48 36.76 -45.39
N GLN A 29 26.50 36.17 -44.70
CA GLN A 29 26.60 35.87 -43.29
C GLN A 29 26.48 34.36 -43.12
N SER A 30 27.52 33.80 -42.53
CA SER A 30 27.72 32.40 -42.19
C SER A 30 26.50 31.79 -41.51
N VAL A 31 25.98 30.70 -42.10
CA VAL A 31 25.03 29.80 -41.45
C VAL A 31 25.70 29.22 -40.19
N PRO A 32 25.09 29.31 -39.00
CA PRO A 32 25.62 28.59 -37.86
C PRO A 32 25.44 27.09 -38.13
N LYS A 33 26.55 26.39 -38.33
CA LYS A 33 26.60 24.94 -38.28
C LYS A 33 26.05 24.53 -36.92
N ARG A 34 24.86 23.89 -36.89
CA ARG A 34 24.40 23.14 -35.72
C ARG A 34 25.46 22.08 -35.44
N SER A 35 26.30 22.35 -34.46
CA SER A 35 27.11 21.31 -33.82
C SER A 35 26.13 20.37 -33.13
N PHE A 36 25.99 19.17 -33.67
CA PHE A 36 25.53 18.05 -32.86
C PHE A 36 26.61 17.85 -31.79
N LEU A 37 26.38 18.42 -30.61
CA LEU A 37 27.20 18.14 -29.44
C LEU A 37 26.93 16.67 -29.07
N THR A 38 27.80 15.80 -29.55
CA THR A 38 28.01 14.45 -29.03
C THR A 38 28.75 14.53 -27.69
N SER A 39 28.30 15.39 -26.78
CA SER A 39 28.63 15.23 -25.38
C SER A 39 27.56 14.29 -24.84
N PRO A 40 27.90 13.09 -24.33
CA PRO A 40 26.98 12.42 -23.45
C PRO A 40 26.79 13.40 -22.30
N SER A 41 25.65 14.09 -22.26
CA SER A 41 25.24 14.73 -21.03
C SER A 41 25.33 13.59 -20.02
N LEU A 42 26.23 13.73 -19.06
CA LEU A 42 26.06 13.10 -17.77
C LEU A 42 24.74 13.67 -17.25
N ALA A 43 23.62 13.16 -17.79
CA ALA A 43 22.43 12.94 -17.02
C ALA A 43 22.93 12.02 -15.93
N ALA A 44 23.51 12.63 -14.90
CA ALA A 44 23.54 12.06 -13.58
C ALA A 44 22.08 11.70 -13.36
N VAL A 45 21.78 10.44 -13.64
CA VAL A 45 20.60 9.80 -13.12
C VAL A 45 20.79 10.05 -11.64
N TYR A 46 20.07 11.04 -11.13
CA TYR A 46 19.84 11.19 -9.71
C TYR A 46 19.12 9.89 -9.36
N ARG A 47 19.89 8.81 -9.18
CA ARG A 47 19.49 7.66 -8.41
C ARG A 47 19.23 8.31 -7.07
N ARG A 48 17.95 8.60 -6.82
CA ARG A 48 17.49 8.93 -5.48
C ARG A 48 18.23 7.95 -4.58
N PRO A 49 19.04 8.41 -3.62
CA PRO A 49 19.80 7.50 -2.79
C PRO A 49 18.77 6.56 -2.18
N VAL A 50 18.77 5.30 -2.64
CA VAL A 50 17.92 4.27 -2.08
C VAL A 50 18.29 4.29 -0.61
N GLY A 51 17.29 4.58 0.25
CA GLY A 51 17.52 4.78 1.68
C GLY A 51 18.41 3.67 2.22
N LYS A 52 19.37 4.02 3.08
CA LYS A 52 20.35 3.09 3.62
C LYS A 52 19.61 1.85 4.16
N ILE A 53 19.80 0.69 3.54
CA ILE A 53 19.25 -0.57 4.03
C ILE A 53 19.97 -0.87 5.35
N GLN A 54 19.28 -0.72 6.47
CA GLN A 54 19.81 -1.14 7.77
C GLN A 54 19.58 -2.64 7.91
N VAL A 55 20.66 -3.42 7.89
CA VAL A 55 20.62 -4.85 8.20
C VAL A 55 20.43 -4.98 9.71
N VAL A 56 19.17 -5.15 10.14
CA VAL A 56 18.86 -5.41 11.55
C VAL A 56 19.10 -6.89 11.84
N THR A 57 20.09 -7.20 12.67
CA THR A 57 20.38 -8.58 13.04
C THR A 57 19.34 -9.12 14.02
N ILE A 58 19.27 -10.45 14.18
CA ILE A 58 18.38 -11.07 15.17
C ILE A 58 18.72 -10.59 16.58
N ASP A 59 20.01 -10.40 16.87
CA ASP A 59 20.48 -9.98 18.18
C ASP A 59 20.07 -8.54 18.49
N ASP A 60 20.14 -7.64 17.50
CA ASP A 60 19.62 -6.27 17.63
C ASP A 60 18.12 -6.29 17.98
N LYS A 61 17.34 -7.16 17.32
CA LYS A 61 15.91 -7.29 17.60
C LYS A 61 15.64 -7.84 18.99
N ILE A 62 16.44 -8.81 19.45
CA ILE A 62 16.35 -9.37 20.81
C ILE A 62 16.62 -8.26 21.84
N GLN A 63 17.73 -7.54 21.67
CA GLN A 63 18.14 -6.44 22.54
C GLN A 63 17.18 -5.25 22.54
N GLN A 64 16.43 -5.02 21.45
CA GLN A 64 15.40 -4.00 21.36
C GLN A 64 14.07 -4.45 21.98
N SER A 65 13.74 -5.74 21.87
CA SER A 65 12.44 -6.28 22.31
C SER A 65 12.40 -6.60 23.80
N PHE A 66 13.55 -6.95 24.40
CA PHE A 66 13.66 -7.41 25.78
C PHE A 66 14.71 -6.61 26.55
N LYS A 67 14.46 -6.33 27.84
CA LYS A 67 15.48 -5.82 28.76
C LYS A 67 16.32 -7.00 29.26
N LEU A 68 17.56 -7.08 28.80
CA LEU A 68 18.49 -8.18 29.07
C LEU A 68 19.76 -7.69 29.74
N ASP A 69 20.37 -8.55 30.55
CA ASP A 69 21.72 -8.43 31.08
C ASP A 69 22.02 -7.03 31.67
N GLU A 70 22.99 -6.29 31.11
CA GLU A 70 23.40 -4.97 31.62
C GLU A 70 22.34 -3.88 31.41
N LYS A 71 21.30 -4.12 30.61
CA LYS A 71 20.17 -3.18 30.46
C LYS A 71 19.21 -3.21 31.65
N ILE A 72 19.41 -4.12 32.60
CA ILE A 72 18.65 -4.17 33.84
C ILE A 72 19.21 -3.13 34.80
N GLU A 73 18.37 -2.14 35.15
CA GLU A 73 18.79 -0.96 35.91
C GLU A 73 19.04 -1.25 37.41
N THR A 74 18.50 -2.35 37.92
CA THR A 74 18.54 -2.70 39.35
C THR A 74 19.80 -3.48 39.71
N ARG A 75 20.41 -3.14 40.84
CA ARG A 75 21.56 -3.87 41.38
C ARG A 75 21.19 -5.26 41.92
N PHE A 76 20.12 -5.35 42.71
CA PHE A 76 19.65 -6.60 43.29
C PHE A 76 18.51 -7.19 42.48
N VAL A 77 18.61 -8.48 42.17
CA VAL A 77 17.64 -9.20 41.36
C VAL A 77 17.24 -10.51 42.03
N ARG A 78 15.99 -10.92 41.85
CA ARG A 78 15.49 -12.23 42.30
C ARG A 78 15.32 -13.14 41.10
N GLU A 79 16.08 -14.22 41.06
CA GLU A 79 15.97 -15.20 39.98
C GLU A 79 14.73 -16.08 40.19
N LYS A 80 13.92 -16.22 39.15
CA LYS A 80 12.77 -17.13 39.11
C LYS A 80 13.21 -18.50 38.56
N LYS A 81 13.39 -19.48 39.46
CA LYS A 81 13.66 -20.89 39.15
C LYS A 81 12.44 -21.74 39.49
N ASP A 82 11.92 -22.50 38.54
CA ASP A 82 10.83 -23.48 38.75
C ASP A 82 9.62 -22.93 39.54
N ASN A 83 9.17 -21.73 39.16
CA ASN A 83 8.08 -20.97 39.80
C ASN A 83 8.31 -20.52 41.26
N LYS A 84 9.51 -20.71 41.80
CA LYS A 84 9.93 -20.12 43.07
C LYS A 84 10.85 -18.93 42.82
N LEU A 85 10.73 -17.93 43.68
CA LEU A 85 11.63 -16.78 43.69
C LEU A 85 12.78 -17.10 44.65
N SER A 86 14.01 -16.92 44.16
CA SER A 86 15.20 -16.99 44.98
C SER A 86 15.37 -15.74 45.85
N GLU A 87 16.33 -15.81 46.77
CA GLU A 87 16.77 -14.65 47.53
C GLU A 87 17.38 -13.57 46.61
N PRO A 88 17.40 -12.29 47.04
CA PRO A 88 18.03 -11.23 46.26
C PRO A 88 19.53 -11.48 46.06
N ILE A 89 19.97 -11.55 44.80
CA ILE A 89 21.36 -11.73 44.40
C ILE A 89 21.82 -10.47 43.65
N ASP A 90 23.11 -10.11 43.71
CA ASP A 90 23.66 -9.02 42.90
C ASP A 90 23.67 -9.44 41.42
N LEU A 91 23.13 -8.59 40.55
CA LEU A 91 23.05 -8.84 39.11
C LEU A 91 24.41 -9.17 38.50
N TYR A 92 25.48 -8.50 38.97
CA TYR A 92 26.82 -8.74 38.47
C TYR A 92 27.32 -10.15 38.80
N GLU A 93 27.01 -10.62 40.01
CA GLU A 93 27.36 -11.98 40.44
C GLU A 93 26.61 -13.02 39.61
N LEU A 94 25.31 -12.81 39.40
CA LEU A 94 24.50 -13.68 38.55
C LEU A 94 25.03 -13.76 37.11
N LEU A 95 25.35 -12.61 36.50
CA LEU A 95 25.91 -12.52 35.15
C LEU A 95 27.32 -13.11 35.04
N ARG A 96 28.04 -13.28 36.15
CA ARG A 96 29.37 -13.93 36.18
C ARG A 96 29.26 -15.45 36.28
N GLN A 97 28.19 -15.96 36.88
CA GLN A 97 27.93 -17.39 37.03
C GLN A 97 27.40 -18.05 35.75
N ILE A 98 26.83 -17.26 34.84
CA ILE A 98 26.13 -17.76 33.65
C ILE A 98 27.02 -17.68 32.40
N ASP A 99 26.90 -18.68 31.52
CA ASP A 99 27.50 -18.66 30.18
C ASP A 99 26.80 -17.64 29.26
N ARG A 100 27.43 -16.48 29.09
CA ARG A 100 26.89 -15.33 28.31
C ARG A 100 26.76 -15.58 26.80
N THR A 101 27.32 -16.68 26.29
CA THR A 101 27.25 -17.04 24.86
C THR A 101 25.87 -17.55 24.49
N ASP A 102 25.29 -18.39 25.36
CA ASP A 102 24.03 -19.10 25.09
C ASP A 102 22.89 -18.64 25.98
N ASN A 103 23.19 -18.07 27.14
CA ASN A 103 22.21 -17.68 28.15
C ASN A 103 22.23 -16.17 28.38
N HIS A 104 21.04 -15.62 28.58
CA HIS A 104 20.82 -14.22 28.92
C HIS A 104 19.90 -14.11 30.14
N VAL A 105 20.11 -13.08 30.95
CA VAL A 105 19.25 -12.74 32.08
C VAL A 105 18.15 -11.82 31.59
N LEU A 106 16.91 -12.30 31.61
CA LEU A 106 15.72 -11.57 31.17
C LEU A 106 14.97 -10.98 32.37
N GLN A 107 14.72 -9.67 32.34
CA GLN A 107 13.84 -9.03 33.30
C GLN A 107 12.36 -9.32 32.99
N LEU A 108 11.63 -9.85 33.96
CA LEU A 108 10.19 -10.14 33.88
C LEU A 108 9.32 -9.08 34.58
N SER A 109 9.88 -8.40 35.57
CA SER A 109 9.23 -7.32 36.33
C SER A 109 9.08 -6.04 35.51
N LYS A 110 8.22 -5.13 35.98
CA LYS A 110 8.11 -3.78 35.39
C LYS A 110 9.37 -2.97 35.75
N PRO A 111 9.83 -2.07 34.86
CA PRO A 111 10.93 -1.18 35.17
C PRO A 111 10.53 -0.20 36.29
N GLY A 112 11.42 0.04 37.25
CA GLY A 112 11.20 0.99 38.36
C GLY A 112 10.92 0.37 39.73
N GLU A 113 10.86 -0.96 39.84
CA GLU A 113 10.86 -1.65 41.13
C GLU A 113 12.29 -1.73 41.69
N SER A 114 12.44 -1.64 43.02
CA SER A 114 13.76 -1.71 43.69
C SER A 114 14.43 -3.08 43.54
N GLU A 115 13.64 -4.13 43.33
CA GLU A 115 14.11 -5.50 43.17
C GLU A 115 13.47 -6.10 41.90
N ALA A 116 14.28 -6.27 40.85
CA ALA A 116 13.76 -6.84 39.61
C ALA A 116 13.69 -8.36 39.69
N ILE A 117 12.54 -8.93 39.32
CA ILE A 117 12.42 -10.37 39.05
C ILE A 117 13.04 -10.68 37.69
N VAL A 118 14.01 -11.60 37.68
CA VAL A 118 14.74 -12.01 36.48
C VAL A 118 14.61 -13.52 36.23
N GLN A 119 14.80 -13.93 34.98
CA GLN A 119 14.83 -15.33 34.56
C GLN A 119 16.01 -15.55 33.64
N VAL A 120 16.80 -16.59 33.88
CA VAL A 120 17.84 -17.03 32.96
C VAL A 120 17.18 -17.78 31.80
N VAL A 121 17.40 -17.31 30.58
CA VAL A 121 16.76 -17.85 29.37
C VAL A 121 17.82 -18.06 28.30
N GLN A 122 17.71 -19.17 27.56
CA GLN A 122 18.58 -19.43 26.42
C GLN A 122 18.26 -18.50 25.24
N ARG A 123 19.28 -18.13 24.46
CA ARG A 123 19.17 -17.35 23.23
C ARG A 123 18.15 -17.94 22.26
N LYS A 124 18.14 -19.27 22.11
CA LYS A 124 17.18 -19.99 21.26
C LYS A 124 15.73 -19.73 21.67
N ASP A 125 15.45 -19.65 22.95
CA ASP A 125 14.09 -19.41 23.45
C ASP A 125 13.68 -17.95 23.31
N LEU A 126 14.62 -17.00 23.43
CA LEU A 126 14.37 -15.59 23.08
C LEU A 126 14.00 -15.44 21.60
N ILE A 127 14.71 -16.12 20.69
CA ILE A 127 14.40 -16.14 19.26
C ILE A 127 13.00 -16.71 19.02
N LYS A 128 12.65 -17.85 19.66
CA LYS A 128 11.31 -18.44 19.55
C LYS A 128 10.22 -17.48 20.04
N ARG A 129 10.43 -16.84 21.21
CA ARG A 129 9.48 -15.85 21.76
C ARG A 129 9.28 -14.69 20.81
N LEU A 130 10.37 -14.18 20.22
CA LEU A 130 10.33 -13.10 19.23
C LEU A 130 9.53 -13.50 17.99
N ASN A 131 9.85 -14.65 17.40
CA ASN A 131 9.15 -15.16 16.22
C ASN A 131 7.65 -15.38 16.51
N ASN A 132 7.31 -15.96 17.66
CA ASN A 132 5.92 -16.18 18.05
C ASN A 132 5.16 -14.87 18.25
N LYS A 133 5.80 -13.86 18.84
CA LYS A 133 5.23 -12.51 18.97
C LYS A 133 5.00 -11.90 17.59
N GLU A 134 5.98 -11.99 16.70
CA GLU A 134 5.88 -11.44 15.36
C GLU A 134 4.79 -12.14 14.52
N THR A 135 4.68 -13.47 14.59
CA THR A 135 3.61 -14.21 13.89
C THR A 135 2.24 -13.87 14.45
N ALA A 136 2.08 -13.81 15.78
CA ALA A 136 0.84 -13.39 16.41
C ALA A 136 0.44 -11.96 16.00
N GLU A 137 1.38 -11.01 16.03
CA GLU A 137 1.12 -9.64 15.58
C GLU A 137 0.74 -9.59 14.10
N ARG A 138 1.39 -10.38 13.23
CA ARG A 138 1.04 -10.48 11.80
C ARG A 138 -0.37 -11.03 11.61
N GLN A 139 -0.74 -12.08 12.33
CA GLN A 139 -2.08 -12.66 12.29
C GLN A 139 -3.15 -11.66 12.78
N VAL A 140 -2.89 -10.96 13.89
CA VAL A 140 -3.80 -9.92 14.39
C VAL A 140 -3.95 -8.80 13.37
N LYS A 141 -2.85 -8.31 12.79
CA LYS A 141 -2.88 -7.28 11.74
C LYS A 141 -3.63 -7.77 10.49
N GLN A 142 -3.48 -9.03 10.11
CA GLN A 142 -4.20 -9.61 8.98
C GLN A 142 -5.70 -9.72 9.27
N ALA A 143 -6.09 -10.26 10.42
CA ALA A 143 -7.48 -10.34 10.84
C ALA A 143 -8.13 -8.94 10.93
N GLN A 144 -7.40 -7.93 11.41
CA GLN A 144 -7.88 -6.54 11.41
C GLN A 144 -8.07 -5.99 9.98
N LYS A 145 -7.16 -6.29 9.05
CA LYS A 145 -7.28 -5.90 7.63
C LYS A 145 -8.46 -6.58 6.94
N GLU A 146 -8.78 -7.82 7.31
CA GLU A 146 -9.91 -8.58 6.78
C GLU A 146 -11.25 -8.07 7.33
N LYS A 147 -11.30 -7.67 8.61
CA LYS A 147 -12.47 -7.04 9.24
C LYS A 147 -12.75 -5.64 8.71
N LYS A 148 -11.74 -4.93 8.19
CA LYS A 148 -11.91 -3.55 7.68
C LYS A 148 -12.85 -3.56 6.46
N PRO A 149 -13.93 -2.75 6.47
CA PRO A 149 -14.84 -2.68 5.34
C PRO A 149 -14.11 -2.18 4.09
N LYS A 150 -14.50 -2.72 2.94
CA LYS A 150 -14.03 -2.26 1.63
C LYS A 150 -14.93 -1.14 1.15
N GLN A 151 -14.33 0.01 0.87
CA GLN A 151 -15.08 1.13 0.32
C GLN A 151 -15.05 1.07 -1.21
N ILE A 152 -16.23 1.17 -1.84
CA ILE A 152 -16.38 1.33 -3.28
C ILE A 152 -17.04 2.69 -3.53
N GLU A 153 -16.32 3.58 -4.21
CA GLU A 153 -16.85 4.87 -4.62
C GLU A 153 -17.55 4.76 -5.98
N LEU A 154 -18.74 5.34 -6.03
CA LEU A 154 -19.63 5.42 -7.18
C LEU A 154 -20.04 6.88 -7.40
N ASN A 155 -20.08 7.28 -8.66
CA ASN A 155 -20.63 8.58 -9.04
C ASN A 155 -22.13 8.43 -9.31
N TRP A 156 -22.93 9.45 -9.00
CA TRP A 156 -24.34 9.49 -9.39
C TRP A 156 -24.51 9.47 -10.92
N ALA A 157 -23.63 10.16 -11.65
CA ALA A 157 -23.62 10.20 -13.12
C ALA A 157 -22.62 9.18 -13.70
N ILE A 158 -22.67 7.93 -13.25
CA ILE A 158 -21.81 6.84 -13.75
C ILE A 158 -22.30 6.31 -15.11
N SER A 159 -21.39 5.88 -15.97
CA SER A 159 -21.74 5.22 -17.22
C SER A 159 -22.11 3.74 -16.99
N GLY A 160 -22.96 3.16 -17.86
CA GLY A 160 -23.38 1.76 -17.71
C GLY A 160 -22.22 0.75 -17.69
N ASN A 161 -21.17 0.99 -18.47
CA ASN A 161 -19.99 0.11 -18.50
C ASN A 161 -19.18 0.16 -17.17
N ASP A 162 -18.97 1.37 -16.63
CA ASP A 162 -18.26 1.53 -15.35
C ASP A 162 -19.10 0.96 -14.19
N LEU A 163 -20.42 1.14 -14.25
CA LEU A 163 -21.35 0.53 -13.29
C LEU A 163 -21.19 -1.00 -13.28
N GLN A 164 -21.15 -1.66 -14.44
CA GLN A 164 -20.97 -3.11 -14.52
C GLN A 164 -19.65 -3.58 -13.89
N LEU A 165 -18.55 -2.86 -14.11
CA LEU A 165 -17.26 -3.19 -13.51
C LEU A 165 -17.32 -3.08 -11.98
N LYS A 166 -17.96 -2.02 -11.47
CA LYS A 166 -18.14 -1.79 -10.03
C LYS A 166 -19.07 -2.82 -9.39
N MET A 167 -20.12 -3.25 -10.09
CA MET A 167 -21.01 -4.32 -9.63
C MET A 167 -20.28 -5.67 -9.52
N LYS A 168 -19.44 -6.01 -10.50
CA LYS A 168 -18.57 -7.21 -10.41
C LYS A 168 -17.60 -7.13 -9.24
N GLN A 169 -16.98 -5.97 -9.03
CA GLN A 169 -16.08 -5.75 -7.88
C GLN A 169 -16.82 -5.88 -6.54
N LEU A 170 -18.04 -5.33 -6.45
CA LEU A 170 -18.91 -5.46 -5.29
C LEU A 170 -19.23 -6.93 -5.01
N GLU A 171 -19.66 -7.67 -6.03
CA GLU A 171 -19.95 -9.09 -5.95
C GLU A 171 -18.73 -9.90 -5.47
N GLU A 172 -17.54 -9.65 -6.03
CA GLU A 172 -16.31 -10.32 -5.60
C GLU A 172 -15.98 -10.08 -4.13
N PHE A 173 -16.22 -8.87 -3.62
CA PHE A 173 -15.97 -8.55 -2.21
C PHE A 173 -16.98 -9.22 -1.29
N LEU A 174 -18.26 -9.24 -1.69
CA LEU A 174 -19.34 -9.88 -0.95
C LEU A 174 -19.16 -11.40 -0.92
N ARG A 175 -18.82 -12.04 -2.05
CA ARG A 175 -18.49 -13.47 -2.13
C ARG A 175 -17.29 -13.87 -1.26
N LYS A 176 -16.35 -12.95 -1.02
CA LYS A 176 -15.22 -13.13 -0.09
C LYS A 176 -15.62 -12.91 1.39
N GLY A 177 -16.90 -12.70 1.68
CA GLY A 177 -17.42 -12.45 3.03
C GLY A 177 -17.07 -11.08 3.60
N LYS A 178 -16.66 -10.12 2.76
CA LYS A 178 -16.25 -8.79 3.23
C LYS A 178 -17.45 -7.88 3.36
N LYS A 179 -17.40 -7.01 4.37
CA LYS A 179 -18.31 -5.87 4.50
C LYS A 179 -17.92 -4.81 3.46
N VAL A 180 -18.89 -4.29 2.73
CA VAL A 180 -18.65 -3.27 1.69
C VAL A 180 -19.42 -2.00 2.01
N GLU A 181 -18.74 -0.86 1.91
CA GLU A 181 -19.29 0.48 2.06
C GLU A 181 -19.32 1.15 0.69
N LEU A 182 -20.51 1.46 0.21
CA LEU A 182 -20.74 2.11 -1.07
C LEU A 182 -20.89 3.61 -0.84
N LEU A 183 -19.94 4.39 -1.36
CA LEU A 183 -19.98 5.85 -1.29
C LEU A 183 -20.47 6.41 -2.61
N LEU A 184 -21.65 7.01 -2.61
CA LEU A 184 -22.27 7.67 -3.74
C LEU A 184 -22.01 9.18 -3.63
N ALA A 185 -21.21 9.74 -4.54
CA ALA A 185 -20.85 11.16 -4.50
C ALA A 185 -20.73 11.78 -5.90
N PRO A 186 -21.12 13.06 -6.10
CA PRO A 186 -20.92 13.76 -7.35
C PRO A 186 -19.43 14.12 -7.51
N LYS A 187 -18.94 14.06 -8.75
CA LYS A 187 -17.57 14.49 -9.04
C LYS A 187 -17.50 16.02 -9.17
N ARG A 188 -16.51 16.63 -8.49
CA ARG A 188 -16.41 18.09 -8.24
C ARG A 188 -16.42 19.00 -9.49
N HIS A 189 -16.24 18.49 -10.70
CA HIS A 189 -16.18 19.29 -11.93
C HIS A 189 -16.81 18.58 -13.14
N GLN A 190 -17.68 17.59 -12.90
CA GLN A 190 -18.35 16.87 -13.98
C GLN A 190 -19.87 17.09 -13.93
N ARG A 191 -20.55 16.59 -14.96
CA ARG A 191 -22.00 16.60 -15.06
C ARG A 191 -22.63 16.08 -13.76
N LYS A 192 -23.58 16.84 -13.22
CA LYS A 192 -24.45 16.41 -12.12
C LYS A 192 -25.51 15.47 -12.67
N ALA A 193 -25.79 14.39 -11.94
CA ALA A 193 -26.86 13.48 -12.28
C ALA A 193 -28.22 14.16 -12.14
N THR A 194 -29.19 13.73 -12.94
CA THR A 194 -30.60 14.04 -12.70
C THR A 194 -31.15 13.16 -11.56
N PRO A 195 -32.25 13.56 -10.89
CA PRO A 195 -32.88 12.71 -9.89
C PRO A 195 -33.29 11.34 -10.45
N GLU A 196 -33.77 11.31 -11.70
CA GLU A 196 -34.14 10.06 -12.39
C GLU A 196 -32.95 9.12 -12.59
N GLU A 197 -31.79 9.65 -12.97
CA GLU A 197 -30.55 8.87 -13.10
C GLU A 197 -30.09 8.30 -11.76
N ALA A 198 -30.21 9.09 -10.68
CA ALA A 198 -29.88 8.64 -9.33
C ALA A 198 -30.81 7.51 -8.84
N ASP A 199 -32.11 7.63 -9.09
CA ASP A 199 -33.09 6.60 -8.73
C ASP A 199 -32.89 5.31 -9.54
N ALA A 200 -32.58 5.42 -10.84
CA ALA A 200 -32.25 4.27 -11.68
C ALA A 200 -31.00 3.53 -11.16
N LEU A 201 -29.97 4.27 -10.73
CA LEU A 201 -28.78 3.70 -10.14
C LEU A 201 -29.08 2.94 -8.85
N LEU A 202 -29.88 3.53 -7.95
CA LEU A 202 -30.27 2.89 -6.69
C LEU A 202 -31.08 1.60 -6.94
N LYS A 203 -31.98 1.61 -7.93
CA LYS A 203 -32.74 0.41 -8.33
C LYS A 203 -31.82 -0.69 -8.84
N ALA A 204 -30.92 -0.37 -9.77
CA ALA A 204 -29.96 -1.35 -10.31
C ALA A 204 -29.05 -1.92 -9.22
N LEU A 205 -28.64 -1.10 -8.25
CA LEU A 205 -27.83 -1.52 -7.12
C LEU A 205 -28.58 -2.49 -6.21
N ARG A 206 -29.83 -2.18 -5.86
CA ARG A 206 -30.68 -3.05 -5.04
C ARG A 206 -30.99 -4.39 -5.70
N GLU A 207 -31.26 -4.37 -7.01
CA GLU A 207 -31.46 -5.59 -7.80
C GLU A 207 -30.21 -6.49 -7.76
N LYS A 208 -29.03 -5.91 -7.97
CA LYS A 208 -27.75 -6.64 -7.89
C LYS A 208 -27.47 -7.17 -6.49
N LEU A 209 -27.79 -6.42 -5.45
CA LEU A 209 -27.64 -6.88 -4.06
C LEU A 209 -28.58 -8.05 -3.76
N SER A 210 -29.82 -8.00 -4.24
CA SER A 210 -30.79 -9.09 -4.13
C SER A 210 -30.32 -10.35 -4.86
N GLU A 211 -29.72 -10.22 -6.05
CA GLU A 211 -29.17 -11.34 -6.82
C GLU A 211 -28.02 -12.04 -6.08
N VAL A 212 -27.16 -11.27 -5.40
CA VAL A 212 -26.03 -11.80 -4.62
C VAL A 212 -26.45 -12.27 -3.22
N GLY A 213 -27.69 -12.01 -2.80
CA GLY A 213 -28.18 -12.32 -1.45
C GLY A 213 -27.58 -11.42 -0.37
N ALA A 214 -27.11 -10.22 -0.72
CA ALA A 214 -26.59 -9.26 0.23
C ALA A 214 -27.70 -8.35 0.77
N ALA A 215 -27.66 -8.06 2.07
CA ALA A 215 -28.60 -7.17 2.75
C ALA A 215 -27.91 -5.86 3.15
N GLU A 216 -28.69 -4.78 3.13
CA GLU A 216 -28.29 -3.50 3.73
C GLU A 216 -28.19 -3.70 5.25
N THR A 217 -26.99 -3.48 5.81
CA THR A 217 -26.75 -3.62 7.26
C THR A 217 -27.19 -2.38 8.04
N ALA A 218 -27.22 -1.23 7.38
CA ALA A 218 -27.63 0.06 7.93
C ALA A 218 -28.42 0.82 6.86
N PRO A 219 -29.38 1.67 7.26
CA PRO A 219 -30.08 2.54 6.32
C PRO A 219 -29.07 3.45 5.61
N MET A 220 -29.39 3.82 4.37
CA MET A 220 -28.58 4.75 3.59
C MET A 220 -28.45 6.08 4.35
N ASP A 221 -27.22 6.50 4.62
CA ASP A 221 -26.91 7.77 5.28
C ASP A 221 -26.57 8.84 4.24
N GLY A 222 -27.03 10.07 4.44
CA GLY A 222 -26.78 11.21 3.56
C GLY A 222 -27.92 11.58 2.62
N ALA A 223 -27.61 12.38 1.60
CA ALA A 223 -28.62 12.99 0.72
C ALA A 223 -28.38 12.61 -0.75
N ILE A 224 -29.47 12.23 -1.43
CA ILE A 224 -29.49 11.93 -2.86
C ILE A 224 -28.97 13.16 -3.64
N LEU A 225 -28.18 12.92 -4.70
CA LEU A 225 -27.45 13.93 -5.49
C LEU A 225 -26.30 14.66 -4.77
N ARG A 226 -26.16 14.50 -3.44
CA ARG A 226 -25.00 14.96 -2.66
C ARG A 226 -24.15 13.74 -2.32
N GLN A 227 -23.81 13.54 -1.05
CA GLN A 227 -23.08 12.37 -0.61
C GLN A 227 -24.05 11.43 0.08
N ALA A 228 -24.08 10.16 -0.35
CA ALA A 228 -24.80 9.09 0.32
C ALA A 228 -23.87 7.90 0.56
N THR A 229 -24.05 7.20 1.67
CA THR A 229 -23.27 6.02 2.04
C THR A 229 -24.22 4.88 2.35
N MET A 230 -23.96 3.71 1.78
CA MET A 230 -24.72 2.49 2.03
C MET A 230 -23.78 1.36 2.43
N THR A 231 -24.15 0.63 3.48
CA THR A 231 -23.33 -0.48 3.98
C THR A 231 -24.02 -1.80 3.71
N VAL A 232 -23.32 -2.71 3.02
CA VAL A 232 -23.88 -3.99 2.59
C VAL A 232 -23.01 -5.16 3.03
N LYS A 233 -23.68 -6.28 3.35
CA LYS A 233 -23.04 -7.53 3.75
C LYS A 233 -23.97 -8.71 3.39
N ILE A 234 -23.39 -9.84 3.01
CA ILE A 234 -24.13 -11.11 2.97
C ILE A 234 -24.37 -11.57 4.43
N PRO A 235 -25.62 -11.86 4.83
CA PRO A 235 -25.95 -12.31 6.18
C PRO A 235 -25.17 -13.57 6.58
#